data_AF-A0A966PJF4-F1
#
_entry.id   AF-A0A966PJF4-F1
#
_cell.length_a   1.000
_cell.length_b   1.000
_cell.length_c   1.000
_cell.angle_alpha   90.00
_cell.angle_beta   90.00
_cell.angle_gamma   90.00
#
_symmetry.space_group_name_H-M   'P 1'
#
loop_
_entity.id
_entity.type
_entity.pdbx_description
1 polymer ?
#
loop_
_entity_poly.entity_id
_entity_poly.type
_entity_poly.pdbx_seq_one_letter_code
_entity_poly.pdbx_strand_id
1 'polypeptide(L)' 'MPGRPRRGPSYGGSSSHERLMMANLASSLFAAEGIVTTESKAKALRPIAEKLITKAKKAQGP' A
#
# COMPACT_ATOMS: atom_id res chain seq x y z
N MET A 1 12.48 19.79 -15.80
CA MET A 1 11.29 19.00 -16.21
C MET A 1 10.95 18.01 -15.11
N PRO A 2 9.71 17.93 -14.62
CA PRO A 2 9.34 16.88 -13.67
C PRO A 2 9.52 15.52 -14.35
N GLY A 3 10.27 14.61 -13.70
CA GLY A 3 10.64 13.32 -14.28
C GLY A 3 9.41 12.48 -14.63
N ARG A 4 9.48 11.75 -15.77
CA ARG A 4 8.42 10.85 -16.22
C ARG A 4 8.18 9.79 -15.13
N PRO A 5 6.92 9.57 -14.68
CA PRO A 5 6.64 8.57 -13.66
C PRO A 5 7.11 7.19 -14.14
N ARG A 6 7.75 6.43 -13.24
CA ARG A 6 8.19 5.06 -13.54
C ARG A 6 6.97 4.23 -13.92
N ARG A 7 6.95 3.66 -15.13
CA ARG A 7 5.96 2.65 -15.53
C ARG A 7 6.31 1.34 -14.83
N GLY A 8 5.73 1.13 -13.66
CA GLY A 8 5.77 -0.16 -12.95
C GLY A 8 4.61 -1.08 -13.36
N PRO A 9 4.64 -2.36 -12.98
CA PRO A 9 3.52 -3.27 -13.17
C PRO A 9 2.28 -2.75 -12.45
N SER A 10 1.20 -2.50 -13.18
CA SER A 10 -0.07 -2.04 -12.59
C SER A 10 -0.88 -3.22 -12.06
N TYR A 11 -1.41 -3.11 -10.84
CA TYR A 11 -2.14 -4.21 -10.19
C TYR A 11 -3.65 -4.27 -10.53
N GLY A 12 -4.11 -3.54 -11.55
CA GLY A 12 -5.47 -3.73 -12.08
C GLY A 12 -5.92 -2.64 -13.05
N GLY A 13 -5.34 -2.61 -14.24
CA GLY A 13 -5.82 -1.87 -15.42
C GLY A 13 -5.72 -0.34 -15.38
N SER A 14 -6.04 0.29 -14.25
CA SER A 14 -5.98 1.74 -14.03
C SER A 14 -5.33 2.10 -12.68
N SER A 15 -4.79 3.32 -12.58
CA SER A 15 -4.18 3.83 -11.35
C SER A 15 -5.17 3.97 -10.19
N SER A 16 -6.43 4.31 -10.49
CA SER A 16 -7.49 4.42 -9.49
C SER A 16 -7.82 3.07 -8.87
N HIS A 17 -7.93 2.03 -9.69
CA HIS A 17 -8.22 0.69 -9.21
C HIS A 17 -7.09 0.14 -8.34
N GLU A 18 -5.83 0.34 -8.75
CA GLU A 18 -4.68 -0.07 -7.96
C GLU A 18 -4.64 0.60 -6.57
N ARG A 19 -4.96 1.89 -6.50
CA ARG A 19 -5.03 2.60 -5.22
C ARG A 19 -6.08 2.00 -4.29
N LEU A 20 -7.29 1.74 -4.80
CA LEU A 20 -8.37 1.13 -4.01
C LEU A 20 -8.00 -0.29 -3.58
N MET A 21 -7.37 -1.07 -4.47
CA MET A 21 -6.92 -2.42 -4.17
C MET A 21 -5.89 -2.43 -3.03
N MET A 22 -4.87 -1.56 -3.10
CA MET A 22 -3.84 -1.48 -2.05
C MET A 22 -4.41 -0.95 -0.73
N ALA A 23 -5.37 -0.03 -0.77
CA ALA A 23 -6.07 0.46 0.42
C ALA A 23 -6.85 -0.67 1.11
N ASN A 24 -7.59 -1.47 0.34
CA ASN A 24 -8.32 -2.62 0.88
C ASN A 24 -7.39 -3.67 1.47
N LEU A 25 -6.27 -3.99 0.79
CA LEU A 25 -5.26 -4.92 1.32
C LEU A 25 -4.64 -4.42 2.63
N ALA A 26 -4.33 -3.13 2.74
CA ALA A 26 -3.81 -2.55 3.98
C ALA A 26 -4.86 -2.63 5.11
N SER A 27 -6.12 -2.33 4.81
CA SER A 27 -7.22 -2.43 5.78
C SER A 27 -7.38 -3.85 6.32
N SER A 28 -7.46 -4.84 5.42
CA SER A 28 -7.53 -6.26 5.82
C SER A 28 -6.31 -6.71 6.60
N LEU A 29 -5.11 -6.24 6.24
CA LEU A 29 -3.89 -6.55 6.98
C LEU A 29 -3.95 -6.07 8.43
N PHE A 30 -4.42 -4.85 8.68
CA PHE A 30 -4.53 -4.34 10.04
C PHE A 30 -5.69 -4.97 10.82
N ALA A 31 -6.80 -5.31 10.15
CA ALA A 31 -7.94 -5.95 10.78
C ALA A 31 -7.68 -7.41 11.19
N ALA A 32 -6.91 -8.15 10.38
CA ALA A 32 -6.65 -9.57 10.59
C ALA A 32 -5.24 -9.87 11.14
N GLU A 33 -4.45 -8.84 11.45
CA GLU A 33 -3.01 -8.90 11.86
C GLU A 33 -2.06 -9.53 10.82
N GLY A 34 -2.59 -10.23 9.81
CA GLY A 34 -1.85 -10.87 8.73
C GLY A 34 -2.79 -11.27 7.59
N ILE A 35 -2.29 -11.23 6.36
CA ILE A 35 -3.02 -11.70 5.17
C ILE A 35 -2.13 -12.52 4.24
N VAL A 36 -2.73 -13.49 3.56
CA VAL A 36 -2.09 -14.22 2.47
C VAL A 36 -2.43 -13.54 1.15
N THR A 37 -1.41 -13.14 0.38
CA THR A 37 -1.56 -12.49 -0.92
C THR A 37 -0.41 -12.87 -1.85
N THR A 38 -0.44 -12.41 -3.10
CA THR A 38 0.65 -12.70 -4.05
C THR A 38 1.92 -11.95 -3.66
N GLU A 39 3.09 -12.54 -3.93
CA GLU A 39 4.38 -11.97 -3.55
C GLU A 39 4.57 -10.54 -4.08
N SER A 40 4.17 -10.29 -5.32
CA SER A 40 4.23 -8.97 -5.96
C SER A 40 3.41 -7.90 -5.21
N LYS A 41 2.16 -8.24 -4.83
CA LYS A 41 1.28 -7.37 -4.04
C LYS A 41 1.83 -7.16 -2.63
N ALA A 42 2.37 -8.19 -2.01
CA ALA A 42 2.98 -8.07 -0.68
C ALA A 42 4.17 -7.10 -0.70
N LYS A 43 5.06 -7.22 -1.69
CA LYS A 43 6.19 -6.30 -1.89
C LYS A 43 5.73 -4.85 -2.11
N ALA A 44 4.67 -4.66 -2.89
CA ALA A 44 4.09 -3.33 -3.12
C ALA A 44 3.39 -2.75 -1.88
N LEU A 45 2.75 -3.61 -1.06
CA LEU A 45 2.01 -3.22 0.13
C LEU A 45 2.91 -2.77 1.28
N ARG A 46 4.09 -3.39 1.45
CA ARG A 46 5.06 -3.06 2.53
C ARG A 46 5.30 -1.56 2.73
N PRO A 47 5.76 -0.79 1.74
CA PRO A 47 6.02 0.63 1.92
C PRO A 47 4.76 1.46 2.18
N ILE A 48 3.57 0.96 1.81
CA ILE A 48 2.29 1.61 2.11
C ILE A 48 1.94 1.40 3.58
N ALA A 49 1.99 0.15 4.05
CA ALA A 49 1.72 -0.20 5.44
C ALA A 49 2.68 0.52 6.41
N GLU A 50 3.98 0.54 6.12
CA GLU A 50 4.99 1.24 6.94
C GLU A 50 4.70 2.74 7.07
N LYS A 51 4.29 3.39 5.98
CA LYS A 51 3.90 4.81 6.00
C LYS A 51 2.67 5.05 6.85
N LEU A 52 1.69 4.15 6.80
CA LEU A 52 0.49 4.24 7.64
C LEU A 52 0.85 4.10 9.13
N ILE A 53 1.68 3.12 9.47
CA ILE A 53 2.19 2.93 10.85
C ILE A 53 2.96 4.17 11.31
N THR A 54 3.83 4.72 10.46
CA THR A 54 4.61 5.92 10.80
C THR A 54 3.71 7.12 11.07
N LYS A 55 2.65 7.31 10.26
CA LYS A 55 1.66 8.37 10.50
C LYS A 55 0.88 8.14 11.78
N ALA A 56 0.46 6.90 12.06
CA ALA A 56 -0.25 6.55 13.28
C ALA A 56 0.60 6.81 14.53
N LYS A 57 1.88 6.41 14.51
CA LYS A 57 2.83 6.69 15.60
C LYS A 57 3.04 8.18 15.83
N LYS A 58 3.20 8.97 14.75
CA LYS A 58 3.31 10.43 14.85
C LYS A 58 2.04 11.08 15.41
N ALA A 59 0.87 10.53 15.08
CA ALA A 59 -0.41 11.04 15.57
C ALA A 59 -0.67 10.71 17.05
N GLN A 60 -0.13 9.59 17.57
CA GLN A 60 -0.24 9.24 18.98
C GLN A 60 0.54 10.21 19.90
N GLY A 61 1.55 10.92 19.39
CA GLY A 61 2.40 11.79 20.21
C GLY A 61 3.28 11.01 21.19
N PRO A 62 4.23 11.67 21.89
CA PRO A 62 4.84 11.10 23.09
C PRO A 62 3.82 10.91 24.21
#